data_AF-A0A1C6FHH3-F1
#
_entry.id   AF-A0A1C6FHH3-F1
#
_cell.length_a   1.000
_cell.length_b   1.000
_cell.length_c   1.000
_cell.angle_alpha   90.00
_cell.angle_beta   90.00
_cell.angle_gamma   90.00
#
_symmetry.space_group_name_H-M   'P 1'
#
loop_
_entity.id
_entity.type
_entity.pdbx_description
1 polymer ?
#
loop_
_entity_poly.entity_id
_entity_poly.type
_entity_poly.pdbx_seq_one_letter_code
_entity_poly.pdbx_strand_id
1 'polypeptide(L)'
;MKEDLLKKAYINAFGIEDKYIKDMIILNTKSLVDDITQRYVKIDKNRLKDELLYYKFYGQKLKDLNIINIVLPIVISNTNMKKSELEVLKVMKYHVLYNKANEYMNDYILASLIYNTLIHSIIENSNIEYEDLMQKIKTVIIEFNHNMDKSEVIKFEMKRIQTIQAIDRYIDLKVSDYENTNIITNLLNAIYDVYIEDREVSLDGIKSIKKSILSILNLNIESNIDNIDFINSMSEYIIKLRKYKISKKEYNIKSDPRYLISLEIGDVKSDPILNNIKVVSKDFSNNILTINLVSKSGNYSFKFRKA
;
A
#
# COMPACT_ATOMS: atom_id res chain seq x y z
N MET A 1 4.36 -15.08 17.92
CA MET A 1 5.62 -14.99 17.16
C MET A 1 5.41 -14.51 15.72
N LYS A 2 4.98 -15.33 14.75
CA LYS A 2 4.78 -14.82 13.36
C LYS A 2 3.82 -13.62 13.29
N GLU A 3 2.71 -13.65 14.01
CA GLU A 3 1.72 -12.56 13.99
C GLU A 3 2.21 -11.25 14.60
N ASP A 4 3.02 -11.31 15.65
CA ASP A 4 3.59 -10.12 16.28
C ASP A 4 4.59 -9.43 15.34
N LEU A 5 5.35 -10.21 14.56
CA LEU A 5 6.21 -9.71 13.50
C LEU A 5 5.42 -9.04 12.38
N LEU A 6 4.28 -9.61 11.97
CA LEU A 6 3.40 -8.98 10.98
C LEU A 6 2.81 -7.65 11.49
N LYS A 7 2.41 -7.60 12.77
CA LYS A 7 1.96 -6.36 13.40
C LYS A 7 3.06 -5.30 13.42
N LYS A 8 4.27 -5.67 13.87
CA LYS A 8 5.44 -4.79 13.86
C LYS A 8 5.75 -4.27 12.45
N ALA A 9 5.71 -5.14 11.43
CA ALA A 9 5.93 -4.76 10.04
C ALA A 9 4.91 -3.73 9.55
N TYR A 10 3.63 -3.95 9.83
CA TYR A 10 2.58 -2.98 9.52
C TYR A 10 2.81 -1.64 10.24
N ILE A 11 3.11 -1.68 11.53
CA ILE A 11 3.32 -0.49 12.36
C ILE A 11 4.53 0.31 11.86
N ASN A 12 5.67 -0.34 11.68
CA ASN A 12 6.92 0.31 11.28
C ASN A 12 6.89 0.86 9.85
N ALA A 13 5.98 0.37 8.99
CA ALA A 13 5.73 0.98 7.68
C ALA A 13 5.32 2.47 7.78
N PHE A 14 4.75 2.90 8.91
CA PHE A 14 4.34 4.30 9.15
C PHE A 14 5.47 5.20 9.67
N GLY A 15 6.64 4.64 9.99
CA GLY A 15 7.81 5.39 10.46
C GLY A 15 8.52 6.17 9.34
N ILE A 16 7.78 6.92 8.54
CA ILE A 16 8.23 7.73 7.39
C ILE A 16 7.60 9.13 7.49
N GLU A 17 7.94 10.09 6.62
CA GLU A 17 7.29 11.40 6.62
C GLU A 17 6.15 11.50 5.60
N ASP A 18 6.26 10.79 4.47
CA ASP A 18 5.28 10.84 3.38
C ASP A 18 3.87 10.41 3.84
N LYS A 19 3.02 11.42 4.04
CA LYS A 19 1.63 11.24 4.45
C LYS A 19 0.78 10.54 3.38
N TYR A 20 1.06 10.73 2.10
CA TYR A 20 0.31 10.04 1.04
C TYR A 20 0.46 8.52 1.19
N ILE A 21 1.68 8.03 1.40
CA ILE A 21 1.95 6.59 1.58
C ILE A 21 1.25 6.07 2.84
N LYS A 22 1.39 6.77 3.98
CA LYS A 22 0.69 6.42 5.23
C LYS A 22 -0.82 6.32 5.02
N ASP A 23 -1.41 7.32 4.38
CA ASP A 23 -2.85 7.37 4.13
C ASP A 23 -3.28 6.22 3.21
N MET A 24 -2.55 5.93 2.12
CA MET A 24 -2.87 4.80 1.23
C MET A 24 -2.80 3.45 1.93
N ILE A 25 -1.82 3.22 2.83
CA ILE A 25 -1.76 2.00 3.66
C ILE A 25 -3.04 1.90 4.51
N ILE A 26 -3.48 2.99 5.15
CA ILE A 26 -4.71 3.01 5.97
C ILE A 26 -5.95 2.75 5.12
N LEU A 27 -6.10 3.44 3.98
CA LEU A 27 -7.28 3.29 3.11
C LEU A 27 -7.40 1.87 2.55
N ASN A 28 -6.28 1.29 2.12
CA ASN A 28 -6.24 -0.12 1.70
C ASN A 28 -6.63 -1.04 2.87
N THR A 29 -6.07 -0.82 4.07
CA THR A 29 -6.40 -1.60 5.27
C THR A 29 -7.90 -1.55 5.60
N LYS A 30 -8.49 -0.35 5.62
CA LYS A 30 -9.93 -0.14 5.86
C LYS A 30 -10.82 -0.81 4.81
N SER A 31 -10.30 -1.02 3.61
CA SER A 31 -11.03 -1.62 2.49
C SER A 31 -10.88 -3.14 2.42
N LEU A 32 -10.08 -3.76 3.28
CA LEU A 32 -9.95 -5.22 3.32
C LEU A 32 -11.22 -5.90 3.85
N VAL A 33 -11.52 -7.06 3.27
CA VAL A 33 -12.60 -7.99 3.62
C VAL A 33 -12.06 -9.42 3.59
N ASP A 34 -12.35 -10.19 4.63
CA ASP A 34 -12.00 -11.60 4.74
C ASP A 34 -13.06 -12.49 4.08
N ASP A 35 -12.62 -13.41 3.21
CA ASP A 35 -13.46 -14.44 2.60
C ASP A 35 -13.06 -15.80 3.17
N ILE A 36 -13.79 -16.25 4.19
CA ILE A 36 -13.53 -17.53 4.86
C ILE A 36 -13.76 -18.73 3.94
N THR A 37 -14.73 -18.64 3.05
CA THR A 37 -15.12 -19.71 2.12
C THR A 37 -14.00 -19.98 1.13
N GLN A 38 -13.45 -18.91 0.55
CA GLN A 38 -12.34 -18.97 -0.38
C GLN A 38 -10.98 -18.91 0.31
N ARG A 39 -10.93 -18.70 1.64
CA ARG A 39 -9.70 -18.59 2.45
C ARG A 39 -8.70 -17.57 1.89
N TYR A 40 -9.16 -16.35 1.68
CA TYR A 40 -8.27 -15.22 1.33
C TYR A 40 -8.85 -13.89 1.77
N VAL A 41 -8.02 -12.85 1.77
CA VAL A 41 -8.44 -11.48 2.09
C VAL A 41 -8.36 -10.66 0.80
N LYS A 42 -9.45 -9.95 0.48
CA LYS A 42 -9.56 -9.14 -0.73
C LYS A 42 -9.82 -7.67 -0.39
N ILE A 43 -9.57 -6.78 -1.34
CA ILE A 43 -10.04 -5.39 -1.24
C ILE A 43 -11.48 -5.32 -1.76
N ASP A 44 -12.34 -4.76 -0.93
CA ASP A 44 -13.63 -4.25 -1.36
C ASP A 44 -13.41 -3.03 -2.27
N LYS A 45 -13.64 -3.25 -3.57
CA LYS A 45 -13.41 -2.26 -4.62
C LYS A 45 -14.33 -1.04 -4.47
N ASN A 46 -15.57 -1.24 -4.03
CA ASN A 46 -16.52 -0.14 -3.85
C ASN A 46 -16.09 0.72 -2.67
N ARG A 47 -15.68 0.08 -1.57
CA ARG A 47 -15.15 0.80 -0.41
C ARG A 47 -13.91 1.62 -0.79
N LEU A 48 -12.92 0.99 -1.43
CA LEU A 48 -11.68 1.68 -1.81
C LEU A 48 -11.95 2.84 -2.78
N LYS A 49 -12.86 2.65 -3.74
CA LYS A 49 -13.24 3.71 -4.69
C LYS A 49 -13.79 4.95 -3.99
N ASP A 50 -14.69 4.76 -3.03
CA ASP A 50 -15.29 5.86 -2.28
C ASP A 50 -14.27 6.49 -1.31
N GLU A 51 -13.44 5.70 -0.62
CA GLU A 51 -12.33 6.19 0.20
C GLU A 51 -11.38 7.12 -0.61
N LEU A 52 -11.00 6.69 -1.82
CA LEU A 52 -10.17 7.49 -2.71
C LEU A 52 -10.92 8.72 -3.28
N LEU A 53 -12.23 8.63 -3.49
CA LEU A 53 -13.04 9.78 -3.88
C LEU A 53 -13.03 10.84 -2.78
N TYR A 54 -13.17 10.44 -1.52
CA TYR A 54 -13.06 11.32 -0.36
C TYR A 54 -11.65 11.92 -0.26
N TYR A 55 -10.63 11.07 -0.41
CA TYR A 55 -9.22 11.47 -0.30
C TYR A 55 -8.84 12.58 -1.28
N LYS A 56 -9.48 12.68 -2.46
CA LYS A 56 -9.26 13.81 -3.39
C LYS A 56 -9.51 15.20 -2.78
N PHE A 57 -10.35 15.29 -1.74
CA PHE A 57 -10.76 16.56 -1.14
C PHE A 57 -9.98 16.91 0.12
N TYR A 58 -9.38 15.95 0.83
CA TYR A 58 -8.65 16.21 2.08
C TYR A 58 -7.19 15.71 2.07
N GLY A 59 -6.85 14.83 1.15
CA GLY A 59 -5.58 14.11 1.08
C GLY A 59 -4.46 14.90 0.42
N GLN A 60 -3.25 14.33 0.49
CA GLN A 60 -2.10 14.82 -0.26
C GLN A 60 -2.04 14.19 -1.65
N LYS A 61 -1.30 14.81 -2.58
CA LYS A 61 -0.98 14.22 -3.88
C LYS A 61 0.24 13.32 -3.76
N LEU A 62 0.34 12.36 -4.67
CA LEU A 62 1.53 11.54 -4.86
C LEU A 62 2.77 12.43 -5.12
N LYS A 63 3.87 12.15 -4.43
CA LYS A 63 5.17 12.84 -4.58
C LYS A 63 6.30 11.85 -4.89
N ASP A 64 6.35 10.76 -4.14
CA ASP A 64 7.27 9.64 -4.34
C ASP A 64 6.60 8.56 -5.20
N LEU A 65 7.31 8.01 -6.20
CA LEU A 65 6.81 6.90 -7.03
C LEU A 65 7.02 5.52 -6.38
N ASN A 66 7.77 5.44 -5.28
CA ASN A 66 8.15 4.18 -4.64
C ASN A 66 7.07 3.70 -3.65
N ILE A 67 5.81 3.71 -4.09
CA ILE A 67 4.64 3.47 -3.23
C ILE A 67 4.28 2.00 -3.05
N ILE A 68 5.13 1.04 -3.43
CA ILE A 68 4.74 -0.37 -3.43
C ILE A 68 4.26 -0.85 -2.05
N ASN A 69 4.80 -0.30 -0.97
CA ASN A 69 4.43 -0.66 0.42
C ASN A 69 2.94 -0.38 0.74
N ILE A 70 2.20 0.37 -0.08
CA ILE A 70 0.75 0.57 0.11
C ILE A 70 -0.03 -0.76 0.05
N VAL A 71 0.51 -1.80 -0.60
CA VAL A 71 -0.12 -3.12 -0.69
C VAL A 71 0.32 -4.08 0.43
N LEU A 72 1.24 -3.66 1.31
CA LEU A 72 1.66 -4.42 2.49
C LEU A 72 0.45 -5.03 3.24
N PRO A 73 -0.65 -4.29 3.53
CA PRO A 73 -1.77 -4.84 4.29
C PRO A 73 -2.44 -6.03 3.60
N ILE A 74 -2.47 -6.03 2.26
CA ILE A 74 -3.03 -7.14 1.46
C ILE A 74 -2.11 -8.34 1.57
N VAL A 75 -0.80 -8.12 1.44
CA VAL A 75 0.20 -9.20 1.47
C VAL A 75 0.22 -9.89 2.83
N ILE A 76 0.34 -9.12 3.92
CA ILE A 76 0.44 -9.69 5.28
C ILE A 76 -0.90 -10.20 5.83
N SER A 77 -2.05 -9.79 5.27
CA SER A 77 -3.34 -10.37 5.64
C SER A 77 -3.65 -11.67 4.91
N ASN A 78 -2.96 -11.97 3.79
CA ASN A 78 -3.14 -13.21 3.06
C ASN A 78 -2.10 -14.27 3.47
N THR A 79 -2.54 -15.52 3.63
CA THR A 79 -1.66 -16.68 3.84
C THR A 79 -1.31 -17.39 2.54
N ASN A 80 -2.15 -17.28 1.52
CA ASN A 80 -1.93 -17.86 0.19
C ASN A 80 -1.25 -16.83 -0.72
N MET A 81 0.00 -17.11 -1.12
CA MET A 81 0.81 -16.21 -1.94
C MET A 81 0.18 -15.92 -3.32
N LYS A 82 -0.45 -16.91 -3.96
CA LYS A 82 -1.05 -16.73 -5.30
C LYS A 82 -2.35 -15.95 -5.28
N LYS A 83 -3.19 -16.13 -4.25
CA LYS A 83 -4.39 -15.29 -4.06
C LYS A 83 -4.00 -13.85 -3.69
N SER A 84 -2.96 -13.70 -2.87
CA SER A 84 -2.34 -12.40 -2.57
C SER A 84 -1.84 -11.71 -3.83
N GLU A 85 -1.11 -12.44 -4.69
CA GLU A 85 -0.58 -11.95 -5.97
C GLU A 85 -1.67 -11.31 -6.84
N LEU A 86 -2.77 -12.02 -7.06
CA LEU A 86 -3.89 -11.54 -7.87
C LEU A 86 -4.52 -10.25 -7.30
N GLU A 87 -4.72 -10.19 -5.99
CA GLU A 87 -5.34 -9.02 -5.37
C GLU A 87 -4.38 -7.81 -5.33
N VAL A 88 -3.11 -8.04 -5.03
CA VAL A 88 -2.07 -7.00 -5.06
C VAL A 88 -1.98 -6.36 -6.44
N LEU A 89 -1.95 -7.16 -7.51
CA LEU A 89 -1.91 -6.67 -8.89
C LEU A 89 -3.14 -5.82 -9.22
N LYS A 90 -4.34 -6.28 -8.84
CA LYS A 90 -5.58 -5.54 -9.06
C LYS A 90 -5.57 -4.19 -8.34
N VAL A 91 -5.12 -4.16 -7.08
CA VAL A 91 -5.11 -2.94 -6.26
C VAL A 91 -4.04 -1.97 -6.75
N MET A 92 -2.85 -2.46 -7.09
CA MET A 92 -1.79 -1.61 -7.60
C MET A 92 -2.19 -0.96 -8.93
N LYS A 93 -2.75 -1.72 -9.88
CA LYS A 93 -3.31 -1.18 -11.13
C LYS A 93 -4.34 -0.06 -10.86
N TYR A 94 -5.17 -0.24 -9.86
CA TYR A 94 -6.17 0.76 -9.47
C TYR A 94 -5.52 2.06 -8.97
N HIS A 95 -4.48 1.96 -8.14
CA HIS A 95 -3.71 3.12 -7.67
C HIS A 95 -2.94 3.81 -8.80
N VAL A 96 -2.36 3.07 -9.74
CA VAL A 96 -1.69 3.63 -10.94
C VAL A 96 -2.67 4.50 -11.74
N LEU A 97 -3.88 3.98 -12.00
CA LEU A 97 -4.93 4.71 -12.71
C LEU A 97 -5.41 5.94 -11.91
N TYR A 98 -5.62 5.79 -10.61
CA TYR A 98 -6.04 6.88 -9.71
C TYR A 98 -5.05 8.05 -9.71
N ASN A 99 -3.75 7.74 -9.67
CA ASN A 99 -2.67 8.72 -9.67
C ASN A 99 -2.29 9.22 -11.06
N LYS A 100 -2.91 8.69 -12.13
CA LYS A 100 -2.58 8.99 -13.54
C LYS A 100 -1.13 8.63 -13.91
N ALA A 101 -0.55 7.61 -13.30
CA ALA A 101 0.83 7.19 -13.50
C ALA A 101 0.96 6.05 -14.54
N ASN A 102 0.15 6.09 -15.61
CA ASN A 102 0.00 4.97 -16.55
C ASN A 102 1.29 4.55 -17.24
N GLU A 103 2.22 5.48 -17.46
CA GLU A 103 3.55 5.21 -18.01
C GLU A 103 4.38 4.22 -17.18
N TYR A 104 4.10 4.11 -15.87
CA TYR A 104 4.76 3.20 -14.94
C TYR A 104 3.96 1.90 -14.68
N MET A 105 2.89 1.63 -15.44
CA MET A 105 2.01 0.47 -15.19
C MET A 105 2.79 -0.85 -15.14
N ASN A 106 3.70 -1.08 -16.10
CA ASN A 106 4.48 -2.31 -16.16
C ASN A 106 5.50 -2.40 -15.02
N ASP A 107 6.12 -1.28 -14.63
CA ASP A 107 6.99 -1.21 -13.45
C ASP A 107 6.25 -1.66 -12.20
N TYR A 108 5.06 -1.12 -11.96
CA TYR A 108 4.27 -1.44 -10.79
C TYR A 108 3.72 -2.87 -10.78
N ILE A 109 3.38 -3.43 -11.95
CA ILE A 109 2.99 -4.85 -12.06
C ILE A 109 4.14 -5.75 -11.63
N LEU A 110 5.35 -5.53 -12.17
CA LEU A 110 6.51 -6.38 -11.85
C LEU A 110 7.00 -6.14 -10.41
N ALA A 111 7.06 -4.89 -9.96
CA ALA A 111 7.40 -4.56 -8.57
C ALA A 111 6.41 -5.18 -7.57
N SER A 112 5.12 -5.26 -7.91
CA SER A 112 4.11 -5.94 -7.10
C SER A 112 4.38 -7.44 -6.96
N LEU A 113 4.82 -8.10 -8.04
CA LEU A 113 5.20 -9.52 -8.01
C LEU A 113 6.43 -9.76 -7.15
N ILE A 114 7.47 -8.93 -7.34
CA ILE A 114 8.70 -8.96 -6.53
C ILE A 114 8.33 -8.80 -5.06
N TYR A 115 7.58 -7.75 -4.72
CA TYR A 115 7.25 -7.41 -3.34
C TYR A 115 6.35 -8.46 -2.66
N ASN A 116 5.35 -9.00 -3.38
CA ASN A 116 4.52 -10.09 -2.87
C ASN A 116 5.37 -11.34 -2.60
N THR A 117 6.24 -11.73 -3.54
CA THR A 117 7.12 -12.90 -3.40
C THR A 117 8.10 -12.73 -2.25
N LEU A 118 8.71 -11.54 -2.14
CA LEU A 118 9.63 -11.16 -1.07
C LEU A 118 8.99 -11.37 0.30
N ILE A 119 7.89 -10.66 0.57
CA ILE A 119 7.25 -10.64 1.88
C ILE A 119 6.74 -12.04 2.26
N HIS A 120 6.11 -12.77 1.34
CA HIS A 120 5.68 -14.15 1.61
C HIS A 120 6.85 -15.08 1.90
N SER A 121 7.96 -14.95 1.18
CA SER A 121 9.13 -15.81 1.36
C SER A 121 9.79 -15.60 2.71
N ILE A 122 9.95 -14.35 3.18
CA ILE A 122 10.54 -14.07 4.49
C ILE A 122 9.58 -14.38 5.66
N ILE A 123 8.26 -14.34 5.44
CA ILE A 123 7.27 -14.83 6.43
C ILE A 123 7.34 -16.36 6.56
N GLU A 124 7.53 -17.05 5.43
CA GLU A 124 7.65 -18.51 5.37
C GLU A 124 8.94 -18.98 6.05
N ASN A 125 10.07 -18.44 5.59
CA ASN A 125 11.42 -18.70 6.08
C ASN A 125 12.17 -17.38 6.34
N SER A 126 12.32 -16.99 7.62
CA SER A 126 13.05 -15.78 8.01
C SER A 126 14.57 -15.88 7.78
N ASN A 127 15.09 -17.09 7.60
CA ASN A 127 16.52 -17.35 7.39
C ASN A 127 16.82 -17.66 5.91
N ILE A 128 15.95 -17.26 4.99
CA ILE A 128 16.21 -17.41 3.56
C ILE A 128 17.44 -16.59 3.19
N GLU A 129 18.41 -17.21 2.53
CA GLU A 129 19.62 -16.52 2.05
C GLU A 129 19.26 -15.55 0.92
N TYR A 130 20.05 -14.48 0.80
CA TYR A 130 19.81 -13.43 -0.20
C TYR A 130 19.75 -13.99 -1.63
N GLU A 131 20.70 -14.84 -2.01
CA GLU A 131 20.76 -15.43 -3.34
C GLU A 131 19.51 -16.29 -3.63
N ASP A 132 19.14 -17.17 -2.69
CA ASP A 132 17.95 -18.03 -2.81
C ASP A 132 16.65 -17.20 -2.95
N LEU A 133 16.54 -16.12 -2.18
CA LEU A 133 15.42 -15.19 -2.26
C LEU A 133 15.35 -14.51 -3.63
N MET A 134 16.49 -14.03 -4.14
CA MET A 134 16.57 -13.37 -5.44
C MET A 134 16.27 -14.34 -6.60
N GLN A 135 16.75 -15.57 -6.53
CA GLN A 135 16.41 -16.63 -7.49
C GLN A 135 14.91 -16.96 -7.47
N LYS A 136 14.31 -17.06 -6.28
CA LYS A 136 12.86 -17.29 -6.14
C LYS A 136 12.05 -16.15 -6.76
N ILE A 137 12.45 -14.89 -6.53
CA ILE A 137 11.86 -13.71 -7.16
C ILE A 137 12.00 -13.79 -8.69
N LYS A 138 13.20 -14.09 -9.21
CA LYS A 138 13.47 -14.23 -10.64
C LYS A 138 12.55 -15.26 -11.30
N THR A 139 12.42 -16.44 -10.71
CA THR A 139 11.56 -17.52 -11.20
C THR A 139 10.11 -17.08 -11.30
N VAL A 140 9.58 -16.40 -10.27
CA VAL A 140 8.20 -15.88 -10.30
C VAL A 140 8.00 -14.89 -11.46
N ILE A 141 8.98 -14.02 -11.74
CA ILE A 141 8.90 -13.07 -12.85
C ILE A 141 8.92 -13.78 -14.21
N ILE A 142 9.75 -14.82 -14.38
CA ILE A 142 9.83 -15.62 -15.62
C ILE A 142 8.51 -16.35 -15.87
N GLU A 143 7.96 -17.01 -14.86
CA GLU A 143 6.74 -17.81 -14.95
C GLU A 143 5.46 -16.97 -15.02
N PHE A 144 5.54 -15.68 -14.71
CA PHE A 144 4.37 -14.83 -14.69
C PHE A 144 3.75 -14.69 -16.07
N ASN A 145 2.49 -15.12 -16.16
CA ASN A 145 1.66 -14.98 -17.34
C ASN A 145 0.64 -13.85 -17.12
N HIS A 146 0.67 -12.85 -18.00
CA HIS A 146 -0.21 -11.70 -17.92
C HIS A 146 -1.15 -11.62 -19.11
N ASN A 147 -2.45 -11.80 -18.86
CA ASN A 147 -3.45 -11.52 -19.88
C ASN A 147 -3.52 -10.00 -20.12
N MET A 148 -3.08 -9.57 -21.29
CA MET A 148 -3.11 -8.17 -21.71
C MET A 148 -3.37 -8.04 -23.22
N ASP A 149 -3.79 -6.84 -23.63
CA ASP A 149 -4.05 -6.53 -25.02
C ASP A 149 -2.79 -6.69 -25.88
N LYS A 150 -2.96 -7.20 -27.11
CA LYS A 150 -1.83 -7.51 -28.02
C LYS A 150 -0.87 -6.33 -28.21
N SER A 151 -1.37 -5.09 -28.18
CA SER A 151 -0.57 -3.87 -28.32
C SER A 151 0.36 -3.58 -27.14
N GLU A 152 0.07 -4.12 -25.96
CA GLU A 152 0.83 -3.88 -24.72
C GLU A 152 1.76 -5.05 -24.37
N VAL A 153 1.57 -6.22 -24.99
CA VAL A 153 2.41 -7.41 -24.79
C VAL A 153 3.88 -7.10 -25.01
N ILE A 154 4.25 -6.47 -26.13
CA ILE A 154 5.66 -6.18 -26.44
C ILE A 154 6.30 -5.29 -25.37
N LYS A 155 5.63 -4.22 -24.95
CA LYS A 155 6.16 -3.30 -23.92
C LYS A 155 6.33 -4.00 -22.59
N PHE A 156 5.37 -4.86 -22.21
CA PHE A 156 5.46 -5.63 -20.99
C PHE A 156 6.60 -6.63 -21.03
N GLU A 157 6.74 -7.37 -22.13
CA GLU A 157 7.81 -8.36 -22.32
C GLU A 157 9.20 -7.73 -22.30
N MET A 158 9.38 -6.57 -22.96
CA MET A 158 10.62 -5.80 -22.86
C MET A 158 10.93 -5.42 -21.41
N LYS A 159 9.92 -4.94 -20.67
CA LYS A 159 10.11 -4.56 -19.26
C LYS A 159 10.39 -5.76 -18.36
N ARG A 160 9.79 -6.91 -18.65
CA ARG A 160 10.04 -8.19 -17.97
C ARG A 160 11.49 -8.62 -18.14
N ILE A 161 12.01 -8.59 -19.37
CA ILE A 161 13.42 -8.91 -19.65
C ILE A 161 14.36 -7.95 -18.89
N GLN A 162 14.09 -6.64 -18.94
CA GLN A 162 14.88 -5.65 -18.19
C GLN A 162 14.88 -5.91 -16.67
N THR A 163 13.73 -6.36 -16.14
CA THR A 163 13.59 -6.70 -14.72
C THR A 163 14.39 -7.95 -14.35
N ILE A 164 14.36 -8.97 -15.20
CA ILE A 164 15.17 -10.19 -15.02
C ILE A 164 16.65 -9.85 -15.04
N GLN A 165 17.10 -9.05 -16.01
CA GLN A 165 18.48 -8.56 -16.09
C GLN A 165 18.87 -7.72 -14.87
N ALA A 166 17.96 -6.91 -14.33
CA ALA A 166 18.20 -6.19 -13.09
C ALA A 166 18.38 -7.17 -11.92
N ILE A 167 17.52 -8.17 -11.77
CA ILE A 167 17.65 -9.19 -10.73
C ILE A 167 18.99 -9.93 -10.86
N ASP A 168 19.41 -10.29 -12.07
CA ASP A 168 20.71 -10.94 -12.32
C ASP A 168 21.89 -10.08 -11.86
N ARG A 169 21.87 -8.77 -12.13
CA ARG A 169 22.89 -7.86 -11.61
C ARG A 169 22.91 -7.84 -10.08
N TYR A 170 21.75 -7.89 -9.43
CA TYR A 170 21.66 -7.90 -7.97
C TYR A 170 22.09 -9.23 -7.35
N ILE A 171 21.90 -10.35 -8.05
CA ILE A 171 22.48 -11.65 -7.67
C ILE A 171 24.02 -11.57 -7.72
N ASP A 172 24.57 -10.95 -8.77
CA ASP A 172 26.00 -10.65 -8.90
C ASP A 172 26.52 -9.55 -7.95
N LEU A 173 25.68 -9.03 -7.05
CA LEU A 173 25.98 -7.90 -6.15
C LEU A 173 26.37 -6.60 -6.87
N LYS A 174 25.98 -6.44 -8.14
CA LYS A 174 26.15 -5.22 -8.95
C LYS A 174 24.96 -4.29 -8.73
N VAL A 175 25.02 -3.57 -7.61
CA VAL A 175 23.95 -2.68 -7.14
C VAL A 175 23.95 -1.33 -7.87
N SER A 176 22.83 -0.61 -7.83
CA SER A 176 22.69 0.74 -8.41
C SER A 176 22.30 1.76 -7.33
N ASP A 177 22.47 3.04 -7.61
CA ASP A 177 22.01 4.10 -6.73
C ASP A 177 20.48 4.24 -6.74
N TYR A 178 19.94 4.93 -5.74
CA TYR A 178 18.52 5.25 -5.66
C TYR A 178 18.13 6.36 -6.65
N GLU A 179 17.10 6.11 -7.45
CA GLU A 179 16.55 7.08 -8.40
C GLU A 179 15.03 7.12 -8.29
N ASN A 180 14.42 8.26 -7.97
CA ASN A 180 12.98 8.34 -7.68
C ASN A 180 12.08 7.67 -8.74
N THR A 181 12.43 7.75 -10.01
CA THR A 181 11.66 7.20 -11.15
C THR A 181 11.85 5.71 -11.39
N ASN A 182 12.80 5.05 -10.73
CA ASN A 182 13.19 3.67 -11.00
C ASN A 182 12.65 2.68 -9.94
N ILE A 183 11.34 2.45 -9.99
CA ILE A 183 10.56 1.70 -8.99
C ILE A 183 11.14 0.29 -8.73
N ILE A 184 11.48 -0.44 -9.79
CA ILE A 184 12.01 -1.81 -9.68
C ILE A 184 13.39 -1.80 -9.04
N THR A 185 14.31 -0.96 -9.53
CA THR A 185 15.67 -0.90 -9.01
C THR A 185 15.67 -0.47 -7.55
N ASN A 186 14.85 0.51 -7.17
CA ASN A 186 14.77 0.93 -5.77
C ASN A 186 14.20 -0.15 -4.84
N LEU A 187 13.25 -0.96 -5.33
CA LEU A 187 12.77 -2.13 -4.59
C LEU A 187 13.88 -3.17 -4.41
N LEU A 188 14.65 -3.46 -5.46
CA LEU A 188 15.80 -4.37 -5.36
C LEU A 188 16.88 -3.82 -4.42
N ASN A 189 17.14 -2.51 -4.47
CA ASN A 189 18.01 -1.80 -3.51
C ASN A 189 17.53 -2.00 -2.07
N ALA A 190 16.22 -1.88 -1.82
CA ALA A 190 15.68 -2.11 -0.47
C ALA A 190 15.93 -3.55 0.03
N ILE A 191 15.87 -4.55 -0.86
CA ILE A 191 16.17 -5.94 -0.52
C ILE A 191 17.67 -6.10 -0.25
N TYR A 192 18.51 -5.62 -1.16
CA TYR A 192 19.97 -5.65 -1.01
C TYR A 192 20.40 -5.01 0.30
N ASP A 193 19.83 -3.84 0.63
CA ASP A 193 20.24 -3.09 1.81
C ASP A 193 19.99 -3.84 3.12
N VAL A 194 18.88 -4.57 3.17
CA VAL A 194 18.49 -5.32 4.37
C VAL A 194 19.36 -6.57 4.55
N TYR A 195 19.85 -7.15 3.46
CA TYR A 195 20.58 -8.42 3.48
C TYR A 195 22.10 -8.27 3.42
N ILE A 196 22.61 -7.23 2.78
CA ILE A 196 24.02 -7.10 2.40
C ILE A 196 24.67 -5.86 3.03
N GLU A 197 24.08 -4.67 2.84
CA GLU A 197 24.70 -3.40 3.25
C GLU A 197 23.66 -2.32 3.58
N ASP A 198 23.62 -1.83 4.82
CA ASP A 198 22.66 -0.79 5.20
C ASP A 198 23.06 0.59 4.65
N ARG A 199 22.57 0.91 3.46
CA ARG A 199 22.76 2.21 2.81
C ARG A 199 21.71 3.23 3.24
N GLU A 200 22.09 4.51 3.22
CA GLU A 200 21.18 5.62 3.51
C GLU A 200 20.13 5.77 2.41
N VAL A 201 18.88 6.03 2.83
CA VAL A 201 17.73 6.17 1.95
C VAL A 201 17.04 7.49 2.22
N SER A 202 16.86 8.32 1.18
CA SER A 202 16.09 9.56 1.27
C SER A 202 14.61 9.38 0.89
N LEU A 203 14.30 8.39 0.06
CA LEU A 203 12.95 8.09 -0.45
C LEU A 203 12.09 7.40 0.62
N ASP A 204 11.01 8.05 1.04
CA ASP A 204 10.15 7.55 2.12
C ASP A 204 9.43 6.25 1.75
N GLY A 205 9.07 6.06 0.48
CA GLY A 205 8.52 4.79 0.03
C GLY A 205 9.47 3.62 0.27
N ILE A 206 10.76 3.82 0.02
CA ILE A 206 11.80 2.81 0.26
C ILE A 206 12.08 2.62 1.75
N LYS A 207 12.14 3.69 2.55
CA LYS A 207 12.24 3.57 4.01
C LYS A 207 11.10 2.71 4.57
N SER A 208 9.88 2.95 4.09
CA SER A 208 8.68 2.20 4.47
C SER A 208 8.85 0.70 4.18
N ILE A 209 9.36 0.34 2.99
CA ILE A 209 9.64 -1.04 2.59
C ILE A 209 10.72 -1.67 3.48
N LYS A 210 11.89 -1.02 3.63
CA LYS A 210 13.00 -1.52 4.46
C LYS A 210 12.50 -1.81 5.89
N LYS A 211 11.76 -0.87 6.48
CA LYS A 211 11.18 -1.02 7.82
C LYS A 211 10.22 -2.21 7.93
N SER A 212 9.37 -2.45 6.92
CA SER A 212 8.51 -3.64 6.88
C SER A 212 9.33 -4.93 6.86
N ILE A 213 10.34 -5.03 5.99
CA ILE A 213 11.16 -6.24 5.81
C ILE A 213 11.95 -6.54 7.09
N LEU A 214 12.69 -5.56 7.61
CA LEU A 214 13.47 -5.67 8.85
C LEU A 214 12.59 -6.16 10.03
N SER A 215 11.35 -5.66 10.12
CA SER A 215 10.42 -6.08 11.18
C SER A 215 9.99 -7.54 11.06
N ILE A 216 9.82 -8.05 9.84
CA ILE A 216 9.48 -9.45 9.59
C ILE A 216 10.67 -10.35 9.91
N LEU A 217 11.89 -9.90 9.61
CA LEU A 217 13.14 -10.56 9.99
C LEU A 217 13.47 -10.43 11.49
N ASN A 218 12.57 -9.85 12.29
CA ASN A 218 12.71 -9.63 13.73
C ASN A 218 13.95 -8.80 14.12
N LEU A 219 14.37 -7.90 13.24
CA LEU A 219 15.40 -6.91 13.54
C LEU A 219 14.71 -5.72 14.24
N ASN A 220 15.28 -5.28 15.36
CA ASN A 220 14.69 -4.19 16.15
C ASN A 220 14.80 -2.86 15.38
N ILE A 221 13.67 -2.17 15.26
CA ILE A 221 13.59 -0.87 14.60
C ILE A 221 12.87 0.07 15.54
N GLU A 222 13.53 1.16 15.91
CA GLU A 222 12.86 2.29 16.55
C GLU A 222 12.19 3.15 15.47
N SER A 223 10.89 3.40 15.63
CA SER A 223 10.16 4.28 14.74
C SER A 223 9.23 5.15 15.58
N ASN A 224 9.37 6.47 15.43
CA ASN A 224 8.40 7.40 15.94
C ASN A 224 7.19 7.40 15.01
N ILE A 225 6.00 7.09 15.53
CA ILE A 225 4.78 6.88 14.75
C ILE A 225 3.67 7.73 15.34
N ASP A 226 3.20 8.69 14.55
CA ASP A 226 2.04 9.49 14.90
C ASP A 226 0.78 8.61 15.00
N ASN A 227 -0.09 8.90 15.97
CA ASN A 227 -1.35 8.18 16.20
C ASN A 227 -1.15 6.66 16.38
N ILE A 228 -0.09 6.26 17.10
CA ILE A 228 0.29 4.85 17.30
C ILE A 228 -0.86 3.95 17.79
N ASP A 229 -1.76 4.45 18.64
CA ASP A 229 -2.92 3.66 19.13
C ASP A 229 -3.88 3.26 18.01
N PHE A 230 -4.11 4.16 17.06
CA PHE A 230 -4.93 3.87 15.88
C PHE A 230 -4.23 2.88 14.95
N ILE A 231 -2.93 3.05 14.73
CA ILE A 231 -2.13 2.14 13.89
C ILE A 231 -2.04 0.74 14.52
N ASN A 232 -1.89 0.65 15.84
CA ASN A 232 -1.96 -0.60 16.60
C ASN A 232 -3.32 -1.28 16.45
N SER A 233 -4.41 -0.52 16.53
CA SER A 233 -5.75 -1.07 16.31
C SER A 233 -5.93 -1.64 14.89
N MET A 234 -5.33 -0.98 13.88
CA MET A 234 -5.33 -1.46 12.50
C MET A 234 -4.44 -2.69 12.29
N SER A 235 -3.31 -2.79 12.99
CA SER A 235 -2.46 -3.99 12.94
C SER A 235 -3.17 -5.21 13.53
N GLU A 236 -3.88 -5.04 14.65
CA GLU A 236 -4.74 -6.09 15.22
C GLU A 236 -5.90 -6.48 14.29
N TYR A 237 -6.50 -5.49 13.61
CA TYR A 237 -7.53 -5.73 12.60
C TYR A 237 -7.01 -6.61 11.45
N ILE A 238 -5.79 -6.37 10.96
CA ILE A 238 -5.14 -7.19 9.93
C ILE A 238 -4.97 -8.64 10.38
N ILE A 239 -4.56 -8.88 11.62
CA ILE A 239 -4.41 -10.25 12.15
C ILE A 239 -5.77 -10.94 12.25
N LYS A 240 -6.82 -10.23 12.65
CA LYS A 240 -8.18 -10.78 12.67
C LYS A 240 -8.68 -11.15 11.28
N LEU A 241 -8.40 -10.32 10.25
CA LEU A 241 -8.70 -10.63 8.85
C LEU A 241 -7.94 -11.86 8.36
N ARG A 242 -6.63 -11.94 8.65
CA ARG A 242 -5.78 -13.09 8.30
C ARG A 242 -6.30 -14.41 8.86
N LYS A 243 -6.94 -14.35 10.03
CA LYS A 243 -7.57 -15.50 10.71
C LYS A 243 -9.04 -15.73 10.31
N TYR A 244 -9.59 -14.93 9.40
CA TYR A 244 -10.99 -14.97 8.98
C TYR A 244 -11.99 -14.81 10.14
N LYS A 245 -11.66 -13.96 11.12
CA LYS A 245 -12.46 -13.76 12.35
C LYS A 245 -13.41 -12.57 12.29
N ILE A 246 -13.44 -11.81 11.20
CA ILE A 246 -14.24 -10.58 11.11
C ILE A 246 -15.52 -10.83 10.34
N SER A 247 -15.47 -11.66 9.28
CA SER A 247 -16.58 -11.90 8.36
C SER A 247 -17.23 -10.59 7.92
N LYS A 248 -16.39 -9.64 7.49
CA LYS A 248 -16.84 -8.28 7.18
C LYS A 248 -17.81 -8.30 6.01
N LYS A 249 -18.97 -7.65 6.16
CA LYS A 249 -19.92 -7.49 5.06
C LYS A 249 -19.36 -6.59 3.98
N GLU A 250 -19.61 -6.95 2.73
CA GLU A 250 -19.26 -6.12 1.57
C GLU A 250 -19.99 -4.77 1.63
N TYR A 251 -19.29 -3.72 1.25
CA TYR A 251 -19.76 -2.35 1.20
C TYR A 251 -20.65 -2.17 -0.04
N ASN A 252 -21.94 -1.95 0.22
CA ASN A 252 -22.99 -1.82 -0.77
C ASN A 252 -23.57 -0.41 -0.87
N ILE A 253 -22.95 0.57 -0.21
CA ILE A 253 -23.35 1.98 -0.23
C ILE A 253 -22.51 2.71 -1.27
N LYS A 254 -23.03 3.78 -1.85
CA LYS A 254 -22.27 4.71 -2.69
C LYS A 254 -22.26 6.07 -2.04
N SER A 255 -21.09 6.67 -1.86
CA SER A 255 -20.91 7.92 -1.14
C SER A 255 -20.08 8.93 -1.95
N ASP A 256 -20.53 10.19 -1.99
CA ASP A 256 -19.80 11.31 -2.61
C ASP A 256 -19.63 12.42 -1.56
N PRO A 257 -18.40 12.86 -1.26
CA PRO A 257 -18.13 13.84 -0.21
C PRO A 257 -18.74 15.22 -0.51
N ARG A 258 -19.24 15.49 -1.72
CA ARG A 258 -19.90 16.76 -2.06
C ARG A 258 -21.18 17.02 -1.26
N TYR A 259 -21.82 15.99 -0.69
CA TYR A 259 -22.96 16.24 0.20
C TYR A 259 -22.54 17.04 1.45
N LEU A 260 -21.26 17.00 1.84
CA LEU A 260 -20.74 17.76 2.99
C LEU A 260 -20.91 19.28 2.81
N ILE A 261 -21.01 19.76 1.57
CA ILE A 261 -21.24 21.18 1.25
C ILE A 261 -22.56 21.67 1.83
N SER A 262 -23.58 20.81 1.92
CA SER A 262 -24.90 21.17 2.43
C SER A 262 -25.03 21.10 3.95
N LEU A 263 -23.97 20.70 4.66
CA LEU A 263 -23.99 20.64 6.12
C LEU A 263 -23.61 22.00 6.72
N GLU A 264 -24.20 22.30 7.87
CA GLU A 264 -23.95 23.51 8.65
C GLU A 264 -23.02 23.24 9.84
N ILE A 265 -22.44 24.31 10.38
CA ILE A 265 -21.54 24.20 11.54
C ILE A 265 -22.33 23.64 12.73
N GLY A 266 -21.77 22.62 13.39
CA GLY A 266 -22.41 21.92 14.50
C GLY A 266 -23.18 20.66 14.09
N ASP A 267 -23.48 20.47 12.80
CA ASP A 267 -24.18 19.29 12.31
C ASP A 267 -23.40 18.00 12.65
N VAL A 268 -24.15 16.99 13.09
CA VAL A 268 -23.66 15.63 13.34
C VAL A 268 -24.37 14.67 12.40
N LYS A 269 -23.60 13.88 11.64
CA LYS A 269 -24.15 12.94 10.66
C LYS A 269 -23.36 11.64 10.62
N SER A 270 -24.05 10.54 10.35
CA SER A 270 -23.40 9.26 10.04
C SER A 270 -22.96 9.25 8.58
N ASP A 271 -21.66 9.35 8.33
CA ASP A 271 -21.06 9.23 7.00
C ASP A 271 -20.69 7.78 6.67
N PRO A 272 -20.96 7.27 5.45
CA PRO A 272 -20.59 5.90 5.08
C PRO A 272 -19.09 5.62 5.14
N ILE A 273 -18.23 6.61 4.91
CA ILE A 273 -16.76 6.47 4.87
C ILE A 273 -16.13 6.84 6.21
N LEU A 274 -16.41 8.05 6.70
CA LEU A 274 -15.83 8.63 7.91
C LEU A 274 -16.57 8.26 9.20
N ASN A 275 -17.68 7.53 9.09
CA ASN A 275 -18.58 7.21 10.20
C ASN A 275 -19.20 8.50 10.80
N ASN A 276 -19.52 8.52 12.09
CA ASN A 276 -20.04 9.73 12.73
C ASN A 276 -19.06 10.90 12.59
N ILE A 277 -19.50 11.92 11.87
CA ILE A 277 -18.79 13.19 11.67
C ILE A 277 -19.51 14.32 12.39
N LYS A 278 -18.74 15.32 12.82
CA LYS A 278 -19.23 16.63 13.27
C LYS A 278 -18.58 17.74 12.47
N VAL A 279 -19.37 18.67 11.93
CA VAL A 279 -18.85 19.86 11.26
C VAL A 279 -18.37 20.87 12.30
N VAL A 280 -17.08 21.22 12.26
CA VAL A 280 -16.46 22.15 13.21
C VAL A 280 -16.35 23.55 12.65
N SER A 281 -16.02 23.69 11.37
CA SER A 281 -15.96 24.99 10.74
C SER A 281 -16.18 24.91 9.23
N LYS A 282 -16.59 26.04 8.65
CA LYS A 282 -16.82 26.22 7.22
C LYS A 282 -16.33 27.61 6.82
N ASP A 283 -15.33 27.66 5.96
CA ASP A 283 -14.71 28.90 5.48
C ASP A 283 -14.72 28.91 3.95
N PHE A 284 -15.01 30.06 3.34
CA PHE A 284 -14.92 30.24 1.90
C PHE A 284 -13.95 31.37 1.58
N SER A 285 -12.80 31.02 1.04
CA SER A 285 -11.74 31.96 0.69
C SER A 285 -11.05 31.53 -0.61
N ASN A 286 -10.63 32.49 -1.44
CA ASN A 286 -9.93 32.24 -2.70
C ASN A 286 -10.62 31.22 -3.62
N ASN A 287 -11.96 31.27 -3.71
CA ASN A 287 -12.78 30.35 -4.50
C ASN A 287 -12.71 28.86 -4.05
N ILE A 288 -12.28 28.62 -2.81
CA ILE A 288 -12.18 27.30 -2.18
C ILE A 288 -13.04 27.30 -0.91
N LEU A 289 -14.02 26.40 -0.86
CA LEU A 289 -14.76 26.08 0.36
C LEU A 289 -13.95 25.07 1.17
N THR A 290 -13.54 25.45 2.37
CA THR A 290 -12.88 24.57 3.33
C THR A 290 -13.87 24.16 4.43
N ILE A 291 -14.07 22.86 4.60
CA ILE A 291 -14.94 22.29 5.63
C ILE A 291 -14.09 21.43 6.56
N ASN A 292 -14.02 21.81 7.84
CA ASN A 292 -13.32 21.03 8.85
C ASN A 292 -14.29 20.12 9.59
N LEU A 293 -13.97 18.84 9.63
CA LEU A 293 -14.76 17.78 10.24
C LEU A 293 -13.93 17.05 11.31
N VAL A 294 -14.60 16.60 12.36
CA VAL A 294 -14.04 15.66 13.34
C VAL A 294 -14.80 14.35 13.22
N SER A 295 -14.07 13.23 13.17
CA SER A 295 -14.63 11.89 13.29
C SER A 295 -13.83 11.04 14.28
N LYS A 296 -14.30 9.83 14.58
CA LYS A 296 -13.55 8.88 15.41
C LYS A 296 -12.16 8.54 14.85
N SER A 297 -11.97 8.64 13.54
CA SER A 297 -10.70 8.34 12.88
C SER A 297 -9.79 9.56 12.72
N GLY A 298 -10.19 10.73 13.22
CA GLY A 298 -9.35 11.93 13.26
C GLY A 298 -10.03 13.17 12.71
N ASN A 299 -9.21 14.20 12.48
CA ASN A 299 -9.64 15.50 11.97
C ASN A 299 -9.38 15.58 10.48
N TYR A 300 -10.36 16.09 9.73
CA TYR A 300 -10.33 16.21 8.28
C TYR A 300 -10.59 17.64 7.84
N SER A 301 -9.83 18.12 6.87
CA SER A 301 -10.03 19.43 6.22
C SER A 301 -10.35 19.19 4.75
N PHE A 302 -11.64 19.17 4.40
CA PHE A 302 -12.11 19.01 3.02
C PHE A 302 -12.04 20.34 2.27
N LYS A 303 -11.51 20.33 1.04
CA LYS A 303 -11.39 21.51 0.18
C LYS A 303 -12.15 21.30 -1.13
N PHE A 304 -13.16 22.13 -1.37
CA PHE A 304 -13.97 22.12 -2.59
C PHE A 304 -13.71 23.39 -3.39
N ARG A 305 -13.15 23.25 -4.60
CA ARG A 305 -12.96 24.39 -5.50
C ARG A 305 -14.26 24.66 -6.25
N LYS A 306 -14.71 25.91 -6.28
CA LYS A 306 -15.84 26.33 -7.11
C LYS A 306 -15.43 26.21 -8.58
N ALA A 307 -16.25 25.50 -9.37
CA ALA A 307 -16.06 25.38 -10.82
C ALA A 307 -16.29 26.72 -11.51
#